data_AF-A0A066Z1E4-F1
#
_entry.id   AF-A0A066Z1E4-F1
#
_cell.length_a   1.000
_cell.length_b   1.000
_cell.length_c   1.000
_cell.angle_alpha   90.00
_cell.angle_beta   90.00
_cell.angle_gamma   90.00
#
_symmetry.space_group_name_H-M   'P 1'
#
loop_
_entity.id
_entity.type
_entity.pdbx_description
1 polymer ?
#
loop_
_entity_poly.entity_id
_entity_poly.type
_entity_poly.pdbx_seq_one_letter_code
_entity_poly.pdbx_strand_id
1 'polypeptide(L)'
;MKGIDRLNIPGSFVVTLLSDGEPVAQRYFFQPKTPRKCPTCVKNGIINLDFRMPQEQLVDRALSVRIDVPGHSEEIGTAFPLVQAGNPTVNARLLVEDA
;
A
#
# COMPACT_ATOMS: atom_id res chain seq x y z
N MET A 1 -2.53 -6.22 0.58
CA MET A 1 -1.08 -6.04 0.74
C MET A 1 -0.72 -6.18 2.21
N LYS A 2 0.26 -7.02 2.53
CA LYS A 2 0.68 -7.30 3.91
C LYS A 2 2.13 -6.90 4.13
N GLY A 3 2.47 -6.47 5.34
CA GLY A 3 3.86 -6.28 5.75
C GLY A 3 4.54 -4.98 5.26
N ILE A 4 3.79 -3.90 5.05
CA ILE A 4 4.38 -2.60 4.68
C ILE A 4 5.04 -1.97 5.91
N ASP A 5 6.33 -1.64 5.84
CA ASP A 5 6.99 -0.81 6.84
C ASP A 5 6.73 0.68 6.56
N ARG A 6 5.70 1.21 7.22
CA ARG A 6 5.24 2.59 7.01
C ARG A 6 6.23 3.64 7.52
N LEU A 7 7.19 3.25 8.35
CA LEU A 7 8.17 4.17 8.94
C LEU A 7 9.24 4.61 7.93
N ASN A 8 9.37 3.87 6.83
CA ASN A 8 10.26 4.21 5.71
C ASN A 8 9.62 5.20 4.74
N ILE A 9 8.28 5.27 4.72
CA ILE A 9 7.53 6.14 3.82
C ILE A 9 7.28 7.48 4.54
N PRO A 10 7.74 8.62 4.00
CA PRO A 10 7.48 9.90 4.63
C PRO A 10 6.04 10.33 4.39
N GLY A 11 5.44 10.95 5.41
CA GLY A 11 4.10 11.53 5.29
C GLY A 11 3.01 10.53 4.95
N SER A 12 1.85 11.07 4.58
CA SER A 12 0.71 10.28 4.14
C SER A 12 0.94 9.80 2.71
N PHE A 13 0.45 8.60 2.39
CA PHE A 13 0.67 7.97 1.09
C PHE A 13 -0.56 7.23 0.59
N VAL A 14 -0.57 6.94 -0.71
CA VAL A 14 -1.64 6.20 -1.38
C VAL A 14 -1.06 4.91 -1.92
N VAL A 15 -1.71 3.79 -1.63
CA VAL A 15 -1.35 2.49 -2.20
C VAL A 15 -2.38 2.14 -3.26
N THR A 16 -1.93 2.04 -4.50
CA THR A 16 -2.75 1.70 -5.67
C THR A 16 -2.46 0.26 -6.06
N LEU A 17 -3.49 -0.60 -6.08
CA LEU A 17 -3.42 -1.92 -6.70
C LEU A 17 -3.63 -1.75 -8.20
N LEU A 18 -2.76 -2.35 -9.00
CA LEU A 18 -2.86 -2.37 -10.45
C LEU A 18 -3.10 -3.80 -10.97
N SER A 19 -3.93 -3.91 -11.99
CA SER A 19 -4.18 -5.13 -12.78
C SER A 19 -3.71 -4.85 -14.21
N ASP A 20 -2.76 -5.63 -14.70
CA ASP A 20 -2.13 -5.43 -16.02
C ASP A 20 -1.61 -4.00 -16.24
N GLY A 21 -1.17 -3.34 -15.16
CA GLY A 21 -0.68 -1.96 -15.18
C GLY A 21 -1.75 -0.87 -14.99
N GLU A 22 -3.03 -1.23 -14.98
CA GLU A 22 -4.14 -0.28 -14.80
C GLU A 22 -4.64 -0.23 -13.33
N PRO A 23 -4.91 0.96 -12.76
CA PRO A 23 -5.43 1.08 -11.40
C PRO A 23 -6.79 0.41 -11.23
N VAL A 24 -6.92 -0.51 -10.27
CA VAL A 24 -8.19 -1.18 -9.96
C VAL A 24 -8.72 -0.87 -8.56
N ALA A 25 -7.85 -0.48 -7.63
CA ALA A 25 -8.28 0.02 -6.32
C ALA A 25 -7.20 0.84 -5.62
N GLN A 26 -7.64 1.65 -4.65
CA GLN A 26 -6.75 2.50 -3.86
C GLN A 26 -7.07 2.42 -2.37
N ARG A 27 -6.03 2.64 -1.56
CA ARG A 27 -6.11 2.87 -0.12
C ARG A 27 -5.24 4.05 0.26
N TYR A 28 -5.79 4.93 1.08
CA TYR A 28 -5.10 6.08 1.63
C TYR A 28 -4.62 5.74 3.04
N PHE A 29 -3.38 6.07 3.35
CA PHE A 29 -2.83 5.91 4.68
C PHE A 29 -2.36 7.26 5.21
N PHE A 30 -3.01 7.73 6.27
CA PHE A 30 -2.71 9.01 6.89
C PHE A 30 -1.71 8.85 8.02
N GLN A 31 -0.59 9.56 7.92
CA GLN A 31 0.41 9.62 8.98
C GLN A 31 1.21 10.94 8.94
N PRO A 32 1.90 11.30 10.04
CA PRO A 32 2.77 12.48 10.08
C PRO A 32 3.93 12.41 9.10
N LYS A 33 4.49 13.57 8.74
CA LYS A 33 5.70 13.67 7.88
C LYS A 33 6.91 12.94 8.46
N THR A 34 7.02 12.86 9.78
CA THR A 34 8.15 12.22 10.49
C THR A 34 7.67 11.03 11.33
N PRO A 35 7.24 9.91 10.70
CA PRO A 35 6.59 8.80 11.42
C PRO A 35 7.52 8.15 12.47
N ARG A 36 8.85 8.21 12.26
CA ARG A 36 9.85 7.73 13.21
C ARG A 36 9.93 8.52 14.53
N LYS A 37 9.39 9.76 14.55
CA LYS A 37 9.30 10.61 15.75
C LYS A 37 7.97 10.48 16.49
N CYS A 38 7.05 9.66 15.98
CA CYS A 38 5.73 9.43 16.56
C CYS A 38 5.73 8.11 17.34
N PRO A 39 5.65 8.11 18.69
CA PRO A 39 5.78 6.89 19.50
C PRO A 39 4.77 5.80 19.12
N THR A 40 3.50 6.18 18.90
CA THR A 40 2.45 5.24 18.47
C THR A 40 2.69 4.69 17.07
N CYS A 41 3.28 5.51 16.18
CA CYS A 41 3.62 5.08 14.82
C CYS A 41 4.74 4.04 14.87
N VAL A 42 5.80 4.29 15.66
CA VAL A 42 6.92 3.35 15.85
C VAL A 42 6.43 2.02 16.42
N LYS A 43 5.53 2.05 17.41
CA LYS A 43 4.92 0.85 17.99
C LYS A 43 4.14 0.02 16.95
N ASN A 44 3.60 0.68 15.92
CA ASN A 44 2.75 0.07 14.88
C ASN A 44 3.32 0.33 13.48
N GLY A 45 4.63 0.07 13.31
CA GLY A 45 5.36 0.38 12.08
C GLY A 45 4.99 -0.50 10.89
N ILE A 46 4.63 -1.77 11.15
CA ILE A 46 4.17 -2.68 10.11
C ILE A 46 2.66 -2.60 9.96
N ILE A 47 2.19 -2.33 8.74
CA ILE A 47 0.77 -2.23 8.43
C ILE A 47 0.35 -3.21 7.33
N ASN A 48 -0.96 -3.46 7.29
CA ASN A 48 -1.62 -4.27 6.29
C ASN A 48 -2.75 -3.45 5.67
N LEU A 49 -2.89 -3.49 4.35
CA LEU A 49 -3.93 -2.79 3.62
C LEU A 49 -4.75 -3.80 2.83
N ASP A 50 -6.06 -3.80 3.06
CA ASP A 50 -6.98 -4.74 2.42
C ASP A 50 -7.83 -4.03 1.37
N PHE A 51 -7.91 -4.65 0.20
CA PHE A 51 -8.72 -4.22 -0.93
C PHE A 51 -9.88 -5.21 -1.09
N ARG A 52 -11.10 -4.70 -1.20
CA ARG A 52 -12.29 -5.50 -1.51
C ARG A 52 -12.73 -5.11 -2.91
N MET A 53 -12.85 -6.10 -3.79
CA MET A 53 -13.21 -5.90 -5.19
C MET A 53 -13.84 -7.18 -5.76
N PRO A 54 -14.57 -7.06 -6.88
CA PRO A 54 -15.06 -8.21 -7.63
C PRO A 54 -13.91 -9.13 -8.09
N GLN A 55 -14.16 -10.44 -8.14
CA GLN A 55 -13.15 -11.44 -8.48
C GLN A 55 -12.63 -11.29 -9.91
N GLU A 56 -13.47 -10.81 -10.82
CA GLU A 56 -13.18 -10.64 -12.25
C GLU A 56 -12.07 -9.61 -12.50
N GLN A 57 -11.78 -8.76 -11.52
CA GLN A 57 -10.70 -7.77 -11.57
C GLN A 57 -9.33 -8.37 -11.17
N LEU A 58 -9.29 -9.64 -10.73
CA LEU A 58 -8.08 -10.30 -10.22
C LEU A 58 -7.72 -11.57 -11.01
N VAL A 59 -8.72 -12.33 -11.47
CA VAL A 59 -8.52 -13.63 -12.14
C VAL A 59 -7.80 -13.46 -13.47
N ASP A 60 -6.75 -14.25 -13.69
CA ASP A 60 -5.93 -14.27 -14.90
C ASP A 60 -5.24 -12.93 -15.24
N ARG A 61 -4.98 -12.10 -14.21
CA ARG A 61 -4.34 -10.79 -14.36
C ARG A 61 -2.99 -10.72 -13.65
N ALA A 62 -2.08 -9.92 -14.20
CA ALA A 62 -0.83 -9.58 -13.53
C ALA A 62 -1.07 -8.47 -12.50
N LEU A 63 -0.91 -8.79 -11.22
CA LEU A 63 -1.09 -7.82 -10.14
C LEU A 63 0.22 -7.13 -9.80
N SER A 64 0.18 -5.81 -9.68
CA SER A 64 1.29 -5.02 -9.14
C SER A 64 0.76 -3.94 -8.19
N VAL A 65 1.66 -3.27 -7.48
CA VAL A 65 1.31 -2.22 -6.54
C VAL A 65 2.19 -1.01 -6.78
N ARG A 66 1.61 0.18 -6.63
CA ARG A 66 2.34 1.46 -6.60
C ARG A 66 2.05 2.18 -5.30
N ILE A 67 3.07 2.80 -4.72
CA ILE A 67 2.92 3.68 -3.56
C ILE A 67 3.18 5.11 -4.03
N ASP A 68 2.16 5.96 -3.96
CA ASP A 68 2.26 7.38 -4.29
C ASP A 68 2.41 8.20 -3.00
N VAL A 69 3.32 9.18 -3.01
CA VAL A 69 3.71 10.01 -1.85
C VAL A 69 3.42 11.49 -2.13
N PRO A 70 2.14 11.91 -2.06
CA PRO A 70 1.76 13.28 -2.38
C PRO A 70 2.44 14.28 -1.45
N GLY A 71 2.92 15.39 -2.01
CA GLY A 71 3.60 16.46 -1.26
C GLY A 71 5.08 16.22 -0.98
N HIS A 72 5.68 15.18 -1.58
CA HIS A 72 7.10 14.86 -1.46
C HIS A 72 7.84 14.82 -2.83
N SER A 73 7.25 15.42 -3.87
CA SER A 73 7.75 15.36 -5.25
C SER A 73 9.17 15.89 -5.45
N GLU A 74 9.56 16.92 -4.69
CA GLU A 74 10.89 17.54 -4.80
C GLU A 74 11.99 16.72 -4.11
N GLU A 75 11.65 15.87 -3.14
CA GLU A 75 12.61 15.13 -2.31
C GLU A 75 12.82 13.69 -2.82
N ILE A 76 11.72 13.01 -3.16
CA ILE A 76 11.71 11.58 -3.50
C ILE A 76 10.89 11.25 -4.75
N GLY A 77 10.34 12.27 -5.42
CA GLY A 77 9.43 12.09 -6.55
C GLY A 77 7.99 11.80 -6.13
N THR A 78 7.17 11.36 -7.08
CA THR A 78 5.73 11.13 -6.87
C THR A 78 5.41 9.71 -6.39
N ALA A 79 6.34 8.76 -6.59
CA ALA A 79 6.18 7.36 -6.22
C ALA A 79 7.32 6.87 -5.33
N PHE A 80 6.98 6.12 -4.28
CA PHE A 80 7.92 5.53 -3.35
C PHE A 80 8.33 4.12 -3.79
N PRO A 81 9.64 3.77 -3.81
CA PRO A 81 10.10 2.45 -4.22
C PRO A 81 9.60 1.34 -3.27
N LEU A 82 8.89 0.34 -3.81
CA LEU A 82 8.37 -0.77 -3.00
C LEU A 82 9.45 -1.52 -2.21
N VAL A 83 10.63 -1.69 -2.79
CA VAL A 83 11.79 -2.36 -2.16
C VAL A 83 12.29 -1.62 -0.91
N GLN A 84 11.94 -0.34 -0.75
CA GLN A 84 12.27 0.45 0.44
C GLN A 84 11.13 0.43 1.48
N ALA A 85 9.95 -0.11 1.12
CA ALA A 85 8.79 -0.22 2.01
C ALA A 85 8.80 -1.50 2.86
N GLY A 86 9.98 -2.11 3.07
CA GLY A 86 10.15 -3.39 3.76
C GLY A 86 10.10 -4.58 2.81
N ASN A 87 9.39 -5.65 3.19
CA ASN A 87 9.18 -6.84 2.37
C ASN A 87 7.68 -7.13 2.20
N PRO A 88 6.92 -6.22 1.56
CA PRO A 88 5.47 -6.37 1.47
C PRO A 88 5.08 -7.47 0.47
N THR A 89 4.02 -8.22 0.80
CA THR A 89 3.45 -9.24 -0.10
C THR A 89 2.03 -8.90 -0.53
N VAL A 90 1.62 -9.40 -1.70
CA VAL A 90 0.23 -9.40 -2.16
C VAL A 90 -0.37 -10.77 -1.84
N ASN A 91 -1.38 -10.78 -0.98
CA ASN A 91 -2.16 -11.97 -0.68
C ASN A 91 -3.57 -11.77 -1.24
N ALA A 92 -3.97 -12.59 -2.22
CA ALA A 92 -5.33 -12.64 -2.74
C ALA A 92 -6.11 -13.77 -2.05
N ARG A 93 -7.36 -13.51 -1.69
CA ARG A 93 -8.26 -14.47 -1.03
C ARG A 93 -9.66 -14.32 -1.60
N LEU A 94 -10.32 -15.44 -1.86
CA LEU A 94 -11.75 -15.46 -2.17
C LEU A 94 -12.52 -15.43 -0.86
N LEU A 95 -13.52 -14.56 -0.77
CA LEU A 95 -14.48 -14.57 0.33
C LEU A 95 -15.54 -15.62 -0.01
N VAL A 96 -15.69 -16.60 0.88
CA VAL A 96 -16.79 -17.56 0.81
C VAL A 96 -17.90 -17.00 1.72
N GLU A 97 -19.11 -16.86 1.18
CA GLU A 97 -20.29 -16.54 1.97
C GLU A 97 -20.95 -17.85 2.39
N ASP A 98 -21.43 -17.93 3.63
CA ASP A 98 -22.21 -19.08 4.11
C ASP A 98 -23.54 -19.13 3.34
N ALA A 99 -23.89 -20.33 2.85
CA ALA A 99 -25.08 -20.60 2.06
C ALA A 99 -26.38 -20.58 2.89
#